data_AF-A0A0A8YPC8-F1
#
_entry.id   AF-A0A0A8YPC8-F1
#
_cell.length_a   1.000
_cell.length_b   1.000
_cell.length_c   1.000
_cell.angle_alpha   90.00
_cell.angle_beta   90.00
_cell.angle_gamma   90.00
#
_symmetry.space_group_name_H-M   'P 1'
#
loop_
_entity.id
_entity.type
_entity.pdbx_description
1 polymer ?
#
loop_
_entity_poly.entity_id
_entity_poly.type
_entity_poly.pdbx_seq_one_letter_code
_entity_poly.pdbx_strand_id
1 'polypeptide(L)'
;MVLIPSPPRPISNRTFLPKDGGDDGDVAVDLFLLGRDLSVGMCTLKSGIWGVCTKISMELPEPEPTTIGDMLLPVNSKIYMATDAGFILVLDLVAASFSVLQLPDRVKTENFRLSCGEASGLFLIHADGYQLSVWHHETDGNGTCDWTLVYDAVCVHEACNRHEDVLVMGANGNAEFVLLALEASGVLICMQLSRTEKILYHEMDLRHVRGSCIVPFMMVWPPIFLTINQEE
;
A
#
# COMPACT_ATOMS: atom_id res chain seq x y z
N MET A 1 10.96 -28.40 -32.76
CA MET A 1 10.94 -28.19 -31.30
C MET A 1 10.30 -26.83 -31.07
N VAL A 2 9.02 -26.81 -30.68
CA VAL A 2 8.32 -25.55 -30.37
C VAL A 2 8.76 -25.16 -28.97
N LEU A 3 9.53 -24.09 -28.85
CA LEU A 3 9.83 -23.47 -27.57
C LEU A 3 8.50 -22.97 -26.99
N ILE A 4 7.98 -23.69 -26.01
CA ILE A 4 6.87 -23.19 -25.19
C ILE A 4 7.45 -22.00 -24.43
N PRO A 5 6.95 -20.77 -24.62
CA PRO A 5 7.44 -19.63 -23.86
C PRO A 5 7.21 -19.91 -22.38
N SER A 6 8.23 -19.61 -21.56
CA SER A 6 8.09 -19.69 -20.10
C SER A 6 6.88 -18.87 -19.66
N PRO A 7 6.07 -19.35 -18.70
CA PRO A 7 4.96 -18.57 -18.19
C PRO A 7 5.48 -17.22 -17.69
N PRO A 8 4.75 -16.11 -17.93
CA PRO A 8 5.15 -14.80 -17.43
C PRO A 8 5.28 -14.87 -15.91
N ARG A 9 6.42 -14.40 -15.39
CA ARG A 9 6.60 -14.31 -13.93
C ARG A 9 5.69 -13.20 -13.39
N PRO A 10 5.01 -13.41 -12.27
CA PRO A 10 4.20 -12.36 -11.66
C PRO A 10 5.11 -11.20 -11.25
N ILE A 11 4.62 -9.98 -11.44
CA ILE A 11 5.32 -8.76 -11.00
C ILE A 11 5.12 -8.52 -9.49
N SER A 12 4.08 -9.13 -8.92
CA SER A 12 3.79 -9.13 -7.49
C SER A 12 2.96 -10.38 -7.15
N ASN A 13 3.27 -11.03 -6.04
CA ASN A 13 2.47 -12.09 -5.44
C ASN A 13 2.21 -11.69 -3.99
N ARG A 14 0.93 -11.65 -3.61
CA ARG A 14 0.53 -11.44 -2.22
C ARG A 14 -0.51 -12.45 -1.79
N THR A 15 -0.31 -13.01 -0.61
CA THR A 15 -1.29 -13.84 0.08
C THR A 15 -1.91 -13.03 1.20
N PHE A 16 -3.24 -12.98 1.23
CA PHE A 16 -4.02 -12.33 2.27
C PHE A 16 -4.66 -13.38 3.16
N LEU A 17 -4.40 -13.27 4.46
CA LEU A 17 -4.97 -14.15 5.47
C LEU A 17 -6.31 -13.55 5.97
N PRO A 18 -7.35 -14.36 6.23
CA PRO A 18 -8.59 -13.91 6.82
C PRO A 18 -8.32 -13.42 8.24
N LYS A 19 -9.00 -12.34 8.62
CA LYS A 19 -8.87 -11.73 9.95
C LYS A 19 -9.23 -12.66 11.11
N ASP A 20 -10.06 -13.67 10.87
CA ASP A 20 -10.66 -14.49 11.91
C ASP A 20 -9.87 -15.78 12.24
N GLY A 21 -8.68 -15.99 11.65
CA GLY A 21 -7.79 -17.09 12.01
C GLY A 21 -8.33 -18.49 11.73
N GLY A 22 -9.38 -18.62 10.92
CA GLY A 22 -9.83 -19.90 10.40
C GLY A 22 -9.04 -20.33 9.16
N ASP A 23 -8.75 -21.63 9.03
CA ASP A 23 -8.04 -22.25 7.88
C ASP A 23 -8.79 -22.13 6.53
N ASP A 24 -9.96 -21.49 6.51
CA ASP A 24 -10.86 -21.36 5.37
C ASP A 24 -11.01 -19.88 4.99
N GLY A 25 -10.60 -19.50 3.78
CA GLY A 25 -10.80 -18.14 3.27
C GLY A 25 -9.54 -17.32 2.94
N ASP A 26 -8.33 -17.90 2.97
CA ASP A 26 -7.15 -17.19 2.44
C ASP A 26 -7.35 -16.84 0.96
N VAL A 27 -6.91 -15.66 0.55
CA VAL A 27 -6.94 -15.23 -0.84
C VAL A 27 -5.51 -14.96 -1.30
N ALA A 28 -5.03 -15.77 -2.24
CA ALA A 28 -3.81 -15.49 -2.98
C ALA A 28 -4.13 -14.65 -4.21
N VAL A 29 -3.42 -13.53 -4.38
CA VAL A 29 -3.54 -12.63 -5.50
C VAL A 29 -2.20 -12.53 -6.22
N ASP A 30 -2.17 -13.04 -7.44
CA ASP A 30 -1.03 -12.95 -8.35
C ASP A 30 -1.29 -11.88 -9.41
N LEU A 31 -0.41 -10.88 -9.47
CA LEU A 31 -0.44 -9.81 -10.46
C LEU A 31 0.56 -10.11 -11.58
N PHE A 32 0.06 -10.16 -12.82
CA PHE A 32 0.84 -10.34 -14.03
C PHE A 32 0.67 -9.11 -14.91
N LEU A 33 1.77 -8.48 -15.31
CA LEU A 33 1.77 -7.36 -16.24
C LEU A 33 2.54 -7.76 -17.50
N LEU A 34 1.87 -7.70 -18.66
CA LEU A 34 2.48 -7.98 -19.96
C LEU A 34 2.17 -6.83 -20.92
N GLY A 35 3.13 -5.91 -21.09
CA GLY A 35 2.86 -4.64 -21.77
C GLY A 35 1.76 -3.88 -21.02
N ARG A 36 0.66 -3.61 -21.71
CA ARG A 36 -0.53 -2.92 -21.16
C ARG A 36 -1.54 -3.84 -20.50
N ASP A 37 -1.41 -5.15 -20.68
CA ASP A 37 -2.37 -6.11 -20.15
C ASP A 37 -2.01 -6.45 -18.71
N LEU A 38 -2.77 -5.89 -17.77
CA LEU A 38 -2.73 -6.32 -16.38
C LEU A 38 -3.70 -7.48 -16.21
N SER A 39 -3.18 -8.63 -15.81
CA SER A 39 -3.97 -9.80 -15.42
C SER A 39 -3.78 -10.09 -13.93
N VAL A 40 -4.87 -10.41 -13.25
CA VAL A 40 -4.82 -10.93 -11.88
C VAL A 40 -5.38 -12.34 -11.84
N GLY A 41 -4.62 -13.24 -11.21
CA GLY A 41 -5.12 -14.53 -10.74
C GLY A 41 -5.49 -14.42 -9.26
N MET A 42 -6.73 -14.76 -8.91
CA MET A 42 -7.20 -14.83 -7.52
C MET A 42 -7.54 -16.26 -7.19
N CYS A 43 -6.85 -16.87 -6.22
CA CYS A 43 -7.11 -18.22 -5.77
C CYS A 43 -7.53 -18.19 -4.30
N THR A 44 -8.59 -18.91 -3.95
CA THR A 44 -9.04 -19.00 -2.55
C THR A 44 -8.59 -20.31 -1.93
N LEU A 45 -8.05 -20.30 -0.71
CA LEU A 45 -7.80 -21.51 0.06
C LEU A 45 -9.11 -21.97 0.71
N LYS A 46 -9.48 -23.22 0.45
CA LYS A 46 -10.57 -23.91 1.14
C LYS A 46 -10.10 -25.25 1.66
N SER A 47 -10.20 -25.45 2.97
CA SER A 47 -9.88 -26.66 3.70
C SER A 47 -8.42 -27.10 3.45
N GLY A 48 -7.50 -26.14 3.45
CA GLY A 48 -6.07 -26.37 3.17
C GLY A 48 -5.72 -26.65 1.71
N ILE A 49 -6.67 -26.52 0.78
CA ILE A 49 -6.47 -26.75 -0.66
C ILE A 49 -6.75 -25.46 -1.43
N TRP A 50 -5.81 -25.05 -2.28
CA TRP A 50 -6.03 -23.92 -3.19
C TRP A 50 -7.10 -24.29 -4.23
N GLY A 51 -8.19 -23.52 -4.21
CA GLY A 51 -9.35 -23.72 -5.07
C GLY A 51 -9.18 -23.10 -6.47
N VAL A 52 -10.30 -22.99 -7.17
CA VAL A 52 -10.36 -22.43 -8.53
C VAL A 52 -9.85 -20.99 -8.54
N CYS A 53 -8.90 -20.72 -9.43
CA CYS A 53 -8.39 -19.38 -9.62
C CYS A 53 -9.27 -18.60 -10.61
N THR A 54 -9.80 -17.46 -10.20
CA THR A 54 -10.45 -16.52 -11.11
C THR A 54 -9.38 -15.68 -11.77
N LYS A 55 -9.39 -15.63 -13.10
CA LYS A 55 -8.51 -14.74 -13.87
C LYS A 55 -9.32 -13.58 -14.41
N ILE A 56 -8.86 -12.38 -14.11
CA ILE A 56 -9.42 -11.13 -14.64
C ILE A 56 -8.30 -10.35 -15.30
N SER A 57 -8.66 -9.53 -16.29
CA SER A 57 -7.70 -8.70 -17.00
C SER A 57 -8.28 -7.34 -17.34
N MET A 58 -7.42 -6.33 -17.38
CA MET A 58 -7.72 -5.02 -17.92
C MET A 58 -6.57 -4.54 -18.79
N GLU A 59 -6.89 -3.71 -19.78
CA GLU A 59 -5.88 -2.90 -20.47
C GLU A 59 -5.64 -1.62 -19.66
N LEU A 60 -4.37 -1.31 -19.40
CA LEU A 60 -4.00 -0.16 -18.59
C LEU A 60 -4.19 1.16 -19.33
N PRO A 61 -4.61 2.23 -18.63
CA PRO A 61 -4.62 3.58 -19.18
C PRO A 61 -3.22 4.05 -19.59
N GLU A 62 -3.16 5.04 -20.48
CA GLU A 62 -1.93 5.80 -20.72
C GLU A 62 -1.79 6.95 -19.68
N PRO A 63 -0.58 7.28 -19.22
CA PRO A 63 0.68 6.60 -19.54
C PRO A 63 0.77 5.21 -18.87
N GLU A 64 1.46 4.29 -19.53
CA GLU A 64 1.60 2.91 -19.03
C GLU A 64 2.47 2.89 -17.77
N PRO A 65 1.99 2.29 -16.66
CA PRO A 65 2.81 2.15 -15.48
C PRO A 65 3.91 1.12 -15.70
N THR A 66 5.13 1.45 -15.28
CA THR A 66 6.28 0.53 -15.35
C THR A 66 6.41 -0.31 -14.08
N THR A 67 5.82 0.17 -12.99
CA THR A 67 5.84 -0.46 -11.67
C THR A 67 4.50 -0.30 -10.96
N ILE A 68 4.11 -1.35 -10.23
CA ILE A 68 3.04 -1.26 -9.23
C ILE A 68 3.74 -1.09 -7.88
N GLY A 69 3.54 0.06 -7.25
CA GLY A 69 4.18 0.43 -6.00
C GLY A 69 3.43 -0.14 -4.80
N ASP A 70 2.87 0.76 -3.99
CA ASP A 70 2.16 0.41 -2.76
C ASP A 70 0.90 -0.43 -3.06
N MET A 71 0.73 -1.56 -2.38
CA MET A 71 -0.43 -2.46 -2.52
C MET A 71 -1.00 -2.74 -1.14
N LEU A 72 -2.19 -2.23 -0.89
CA LEU A 72 -2.85 -2.40 0.40
C LEU A 72 -3.42 -3.81 0.57
N LEU A 73 -3.54 -4.23 1.83
CA LEU A 73 -4.35 -5.38 2.20
C LEU A 73 -5.81 -5.14 1.75
N PRO A 74 -6.58 -6.19 1.44
CA PRO A 74 -7.98 -6.07 1.13
C PRO A 74 -8.74 -5.35 2.25
N VAL A 75 -9.42 -4.26 1.91
CA VAL A 75 -10.33 -3.55 2.82
C VAL A 75 -11.67 -3.41 2.11
N ASN A 76 -12.76 -3.80 2.77
CA ASN A 76 -14.11 -3.80 2.20
C ASN A 76 -14.17 -4.51 0.83
N SER A 77 -13.46 -5.63 0.72
CA SER A 77 -13.33 -6.45 -0.51
C SER A 77 -12.69 -5.73 -1.71
N LYS A 78 -11.98 -4.64 -1.48
CA LYS A 78 -11.21 -3.93 -2.51
C LYS A 78 -9.73 -3.94 -2.20
N ILE A 79 -8.91 -4.06 -3.23
CA ILE A 79 -7.45 -3.93 -3.17
C ILE A 79 -7.06 -2.67 -3.94
N TYR A 80 -6.29 -1.81 -3.29
CA TYR A 80 -5.78 -0.56 -3.86
C TYR A 80 -4.31 -0.70 -4.18
N MET A 81 -3.92 -0.29 -5.39
CA MET A 81 -2.55 -0.40 -5.89
C MET A 81 -2.12 0.93 -6.50
N ALA A 82 -1.11 1.56 -5.91
CA ALA A 82 -0.51 2.77 -6.44
C ALA A 82 0.36 2.45 -7.67
N THR A 83 0.31 3.29 -8.69
CA THR A 83 1.16 3.16 -9.88
C THR A 83 2.10 4.36 -10.02
N ASP A 84 3.24 4.15 -10.68
CA ASP A 84 4.17 5.21 -11.08
C ASP A 84 3.61 6.12 -12.20
N ALA A 85 2.56 5.67 -12.89
CA ALA A 85 1.83 6.44 -13.89
C ALA A 85 0.86 7.50 -13.33
N GLY A 86 0.79 7.66 -12.00
CA GLY A 86 0.00 8.72 -11.38
C GLY A 86 -1.49 8.41 -11.21
N PHE A 87 -1.85 7.14 -11.06
CA PHE A 87 -3.20 6.72 -10.71
C PHE A 87 -3.18 5.52 -9.74
N ILE A 88 -4.34 5.16 -9.22
CA ILE A 88 -4.55 4.01 -8.34
C ILE A 88 -5.43 3.01 -9.08
N LEU A 89 -4.97 1.76 -9.13
CA LEU A 89 -5.79 0.64 -9.58
C LEU A 89 -6.59 0.10 -8.41
N VAL A 90 -7.88 -0.09 -8.63
CA VAL A 90 -8.79 -0.66 -7.64
C VAL A 90 -9.31 -1.99 -8.18
N LEU A 91 -8.94 -3.06 -7.50
CA LEU A 91 -9.48 -4.40 -7.76
C LEU A 91 -10.62 -4.67 -6.78
N ASP A 92 -11.84 -4.81 -7.32
CA ASP A 92 -13.01 -5.25 -6.57
C ASP A 92 -13.11 -6.78 -6.60
N LEU A 93 -12.93 -7.41 -5.44
CA LEU A 93 -12.93 -8.87 -5.30
C LEU A 93 -14.34 -9.46 -5.44
N VAL A 94 -15.39 -8.70 -5.15
CA VAL A 94 -16.79 -9.16 -5.23
C VAL A 94 -17.29 -9.06 -6.67
N ALA A 95 -17.07 -7.92 -7.32
CA ALA A 95 -17.44 -7.70 -8.71
C ALA A 95 -16.48 -8.38 -9.70
N ALA A 96 -15.32 -8.85 -9.22
CA ALA A 96 -14.24 -9.40 -10.03
C ALA A 96 -13.87 -8.46 -11.19
N SER A 97 -13.66 -7.19 -10.87
CA SER A 97 -13.46 -6.12 -11.85
C SER A 97 -12.39 -5.13 -11.41
N PHE A 98 -11.76 -4.50 -12.40
CA PHE A 98 -10.88 -3.37 -12.16
C PHE A 98 -11.58 -2.03 -12.39
N SER A 99 -11.14 -1.03 -11.64
CA SER A 99 -11.43 0.38 -11.89
C SER A 99 -10.19 1.22 -11.62
N VAL A 100 -10.20 2.45 -12.12
CA VAL A 100 -9.09 3.39 -12.00
C VAL A 100 -9.56 4.57 -11.16
N LEU A 101 -8.78 4.90 -10.13
CA LEU A 101 -8.98 6.08 -9.31
C LEU A 101 -7.82 7.06 -9.56
N GLN A 102 -8.14 8.28 -9.96
CA GLN A 102 -7.12 9.32 -10.19
C GLN A 102 -6.56 9.83 -8.86
N LEU A 103 -5.30 10.25 -8.86
CA LEU A 103 -4.69 10.93 -7.73
C LEU A 103 -5.29 12.35 -7.55
N PRO A 104 -5.24 12.92 -6.34
CA PRO A 104 -5.55 14.34 -6.15
C PRO A 104 -4.60 15.24 -6.98
N ASP A 105 -5.11 16.33 -7.55
CA ASP A 105 -4.38 17.25 -8.45
C ASP A 105 -3.03 17.77 -7.92
N ARG A 106 -2.87 17.83 -6.59
CA ARG A 106 -1.64 18.34 -5.95
C ARG A 106 -0.56 17.27 -5.77
N VAL A 107 -0.89 15.99 -5.95
CA VAL A 107 0.05 14.86 -5.78
C VAL A 107 0.82 14.66 -7.09
N LYS A 108 2.05 15.15 -7.14
CA LYS A 108 2.87 15.17 -8.36
C LYS A 108 4.04 14.20 -8.35
N THR A 109 4.35 13.63 -7.19
CA THR A 109 5.52 12.76 -6.99
C THR A 109 5.04 11.42 -6.45
N GLU A 110 5.84 10.36 -6.65
CA GLU A 110 5.59 9.03 -6.09
C GLU A 110 5.87 8.94 -4.57
N ASN A 111 6.16 10.07 -3.93
CA ASN A 111 6.42 10.15 -2.50
C ASN A 111 5.09 10.19 -1.72
N PHE A 112 4.26 9.18 -1.95
CA PHE A 112 3.02 8.97 -1.22
C PHE A 112 2.83 7.52 -0.82
N ARG A 113 1.99 7.31 0.19
CA ARG A 113 1.51 5.98 0.59
C ARG A 113 0.00 6.00 0.72
N LEU A 114 -0.59 4.86 0.39
CA LEU A 114 -1.99 4.64 0.63
C LEU A 114 -2.16 4.10 2.05
N SER A 115 -3.33 4.36 2.63
CA SER A 115 -3.76 3.67 3.84
C SER A 115 -5.26 3.48 3.79
N CYS A 116 -5.75 2.37 4.31
CA CYS A 116 -7.19 2.10 4.31
C CYS A 116 -7.58 1.38 5.60
N GLY A 117 -8.70 1.79 6.17
CA GLY A 117 -9.30 1.18 7.35
C GLY A 117 -10.76 0.87 7.08
N GLU A 118 -11.27 -0.24 7.62
CA GLU A 118 -12.63 -0.75 7.34
C GLU A 118 -13.72 0.30 7.49
N ALA A 119 -13.63 1.13 8.53
CA ALA A 119 -14.61 2.18 8.83
C ALA A 119 -14.12 3.60 8.46
N SER A 120 -12.89 3.74 7.96
CA SER A 120 -12.25 5.05 7.79
C SER A 120 -12.07 5.43 6.32
N GLY A 121 -12.28 4.50 5.39
CA GLY A 121 -12.11 4.75 3.96
C GLY A 121 -10.65 4.78 3.53
N LEU A 122 -10.40 5.26 2.31
CA LEU A 122 -9.08 5.34 1.72
C LEU A 122 -8.43 6.69 2.03
N PHE A 123 -7.17 6.65 2.45
CA PHE A 123 -6.32 7.81 2.63
C PHE A 123 -5.12 7.76 1.70
N LEU A 124 -4.68 8.95 1.28
CA LEU A 124 -3.43 9.16 0.60
C LEU A 124 -2.62 10.18 1.40
N ILE A 125 -1.41 9.78 1.79
CA ILE A 125 -0.44 10.62 2.50
C ILE A 125 0.68 10.94 1.53
N HIS A 126 0.86 12.21 1.17
CA HIS A 126 1.88 12.68 0.24
C HIS A 126 2.84 13.62 0.94
N ALA A 127 4.12 13.53 0.58
CA ALA A 127 5.15 14.45 1.05
C ALA A 127 5.77 15.24 -0.11
N ASP A 128 5.85 16.56 0.08
CA ASP A 128 6.57 17.51 -0.77
C ASP A 128 7.61 18.23 0.10
N GLY A 129 8.88 17.91 -0.12
CA GLY A 129 9.96 18.30 0.79
C GLY A 129 9.72 17.80 2.23
N TYR A 130 9.62 18.74 3.17
CA TYR A 130 9.35 18.47 4.59
C TYR A 130 7.88 18.67 5.00
N GLN A 131 6.96 18.83 4.04
CA GLN A 131 5.55 19.07 4.29
C GLN A 131 4.70 17.88 3.85
N LEU A 132 3.70 17.54 4.66
CA LEU A 132 2.73 16.48 4.36
C LEU A 132 1.40 17.07 3.92
N SER A 133 0.77 16.43 2.95
CA SER A 133 -0.66 16.58 2.65
C SER A 133 -1.36 15.23 2.80
N VAL A 134 -2.56 15.25 3.37
CA VAL A 134 -3.35 14.03 3.61
C VAL A 134 -4.74 14.19 3.03
N TRP A 135 -5.06 13.28 2.12
CA TRP A 135 -6.30 13.24 1.38
C TRP A 135 -7.11 12.04 1.82
N HIS A 136 -8.42 12.22 1.89
CA HIS A 136 -9.39 11.18 2.21
C HIS A 136 -10.34 10.99 1.04
N HIS A 137 -10.64 9.74 0.72
CA HIS A 137 -11.59 9.35 -0.31
C HIS A 137 -12.66 8.47 0.33
N GLU A 138 -13.92 8.91 0.25
CA GLU A 138 -15.05 8.10 0.65
C GLU A 138 -15.20 6.92 -0.31
N THR A 139 -15.17 5.70 0.21
CA THR A 139 -15.14 4.47 -0.60
C THR A 139 -16.47 4.18 -1.31
N ASP A 140 -17.49 4.98 -0.99
CA ASP A 140 -18.91 4.84 -1.30
C ASP A 140 -19.33 5.79 -2.45
N GLY A 141 -18.41 6.64 -2.92
CA GLY A 141 -18.63 7.70 -3.90
C GLY A 141 -18.89 7.20 -5.32
N ASN A 142 -19.62 8.00 -6.10
CA ASN A 142 -20.22 7.66 -7.39
C ASN A 142 -19.26 7.70 -8.60
N GLY A 143 -17.95 7.58 -8.38
CA GLY A 143 -16.95 7.50 -9.45
C GLY A 143 -16.44 8.85 -9.98
N THR A 144 -16.76 9.98 -9.32
CA THR A 144 -16.02 11.25 -9.50
C THR A 144 -14.86 11.36 -8.51
N CYS A 145 -13.85 12.18 -8.82
CA CYS A 145 -12.68 12.42 -7.96
C CYS A 145 -13.07 13.07 -6.62
N ASP A 146 -13.59 12.28 -5.70
CA ASP A 146 -14.12 12.72 -4.40
C ASP A 146 -13.02 12.73 -3.32
N TRP A 147 -11.82 13.20 -3.68
CA TRP A 147 -10.73 13.39 -2.72
C TRP A 147 -10.96 14.66 -1.91
N THR A 148 -11.05 14.52 -0.59
CA THR A 148 -11.12 15.63 0.36
C THR A 148 -9.78 15.83 1.05
N LEU A 149 -9.24 17.04 1.01
CA LEU A 149 -8.02 17.41 1.73
C LEU A 149 -8.34 17.55 3.22
N VAL A 150 -7.76 16.68 4.05
CA VAL A 150 -7.98 16.66 5.51
C VAL A 150 -6.89 17.43 6.24
N TYR A 151 -5.63 17.27 5.80
CA TYR A 151 -4.49 18.01 6.31
C TYR A 151 -3.69 18.59 5.15
N ASP A 152 -3.42 19.90 5.21
CA ASP A 152 -2.64 20.62 4.19
C ASP A 152 -1.33 21.14 4.79
N ALA A 153 -0.23 20.95 4.07
CA ALA A 153 1.11 21.45 4.39
C ALA A 153 1.56 21.27 5.85
N VAL A 154 1.33 20.09 6.44
CA VAL A 154 1.77 19.77 7.80
C VAL A 154 3.28 19.64 7.84
N CYS A 155 3.96 20.55 8.54
CA CYS A 155 5.42 20.55 8.64
C CYS A 155 5.94 19.41 9.53
N VAL A 156 6.88 18.64 9.00
CA VAL A 156 7.69 17.70 9.77
C VAL A 156 8.89 18.46 10.32
N HIS A 157 8.77 18.96 11.55
CA HIS A 157 9.78 19.84 12.19
C HIS A 157 11.20 19.26 12.14
N GLU A 158 11.34 17.95 12.37
CA GLU A 158 12.64 17.27 12.39
C GLU A 158 13.36 17.33 11.03
N ALA A 159 12.59 17.21 9.94
CA ALA A 159 13.08 17.31 8.58
C ALA A 159 13.38 18.77 8.20
N CYS A 160 12.48 19.68 8.59
CA CYS A 160 12.66 21.12 8.40
C CYS A 160 13.94 21.64 9.07
N ASN A 161 14.21 21.22 10.31
CA ASN A 161 15.42 21.60 11.04
C ASN A 161 16.70 21.09 10.36
N ARG A 162 16.63 19.90 9.75
CA ARG A 162 17.76 19.28 9.03
C ARG A 162 17.88 19.73 7.59
N HIS A 163 16.88 20.42 7.07
CA HIS A 163 16.79 20.78 5.65
C HIS A 163 16.82 19.52 4.76
N GLU A 164 16.09 18.48 5.20
CA GLU A 164 15.95 17.21 4.50
C GLU A 164 14.52 17.01 4.01
N ASP A 165 14.39 16.30 2.89
CA ASP A 165 13.09 15.85 2.39
C ASP A 165 12.65 14.61 3.16
N VAL A 166 11.33 14.49 3.34
CA VAL A 166 10.71 13.38 4.05
C VAL A 166 10.24 12.33 3.05
N LEU A 167 10.53 11.06 3.33
CA LEU A 167 9.92 9.93 2.63
C LEU A 167 8.73 9.39 3.41
N VAL A 168 7.59 9.19 2.75
CA VAL A 168 6.43 8.53 3.35
C VAL A 168 6.64 7.02 3.31
N MET A 169 6.72 6.38 4.48
CA MET A 169 6.99 4.95 4.60
C MET A 169 5.71 4.12 4.75
N GLY A 170 4.68 4.69 5.37
CA GLY A 170 3.38 4.08 5.55
C GLY A 170 2.52 4.87 6.53
N ALA A 171 1.28 4.45 6.72
CA ALA A 171 0.41 4.98 7.76
C ALA A 171 -0.47 3.85 8.32
N ASN A 172 -1.00 4.06 9.52
CA ASN A 172 -2.03 3.17 10.05
C ASN A 172 -3.37 3.39 9.32
N GLY A 173 -4.31 2.45 9.45
CA GLY A 173 -5.53 2.40 8.63
C GLY A 173 -6.44 3.65 8.65
N ASN A 174 -6.39 4.47 9.71
CA ASN A 174 -7.16 5.72 9.80
C ASN A 174 -6.30 6.98 9.53
N ALA A 175 -5.07 6.81 9.05
CA ALA A 175 -4.06 7.84 8.84
C ALA A 175 -3.75 8.71 10.08
N GLU A 176 -4.11 8.29 11.28
CA GLU A 176 -3.80 9.02 12.52
C GLU A 176 -2.29 9.04 12.80
N PHE A 177 -1.62 7.92 12.52
CA PHE A 177 -0.17 7.75 12.69
C PHE A 177 0.49 7.50 11.34
N VAL A 178 1.46 8.34 11.01
CA VAL A 178 2.24 8.26 9.78
C VAL A 178 3.69 7.91 10.11
N LEU A 179 4.23 6.95 9.38
CA LEU A 179 5.64 6.57 9.44
C LEU A 179 6.39 7.24 8.30
N LEU A 180 7.49 7.89 8.66
CA LEU A 180 8.27 8.75 7.79
C LEU A 180 9.76 8.39 7.93
N ALA A 181 10.55 8.65 6.90
CA ALA A 181 12.00 8.49 6.96
C ALA A 181 12.72 9.73 6.42
N LEU A 182 13.88 10.03 7.02
CA LEU A 182 14.87 10.97 6.50
C LEU A 182 16.04 10.15 5.95
N GLU A 183 16.14 10.07 4.62
CA GLU A 183 17.07 9.15 3.96
C GLU A 183 18.53 9.49 4.24
N ALA A 184 18.89 10.78 4.18
CA ALA A 184 20.27 11.22 4.38
C ALA A 184 20.73 11.05 5.84
N SER A 185 19.84 11.33 6.80
CA SER A 185 20.14 11.17 8.23
C SER A 185 19.90 9.76 8.79
N GLY A 186 19.28 8.83 8.06
CA GLY A 186 19.00 7.49 8.59
C GLY A 186 17.93 7.43 9.68
N VAL A 187 17.02 8.41 9.73
CA VAL A 187 16.06 8.59 10.83
C VAL A 187 14.67 8.10 10.44
N LEU A 188 14.06 7.25 11.26
CA LEU A 188 12.63 6.92 11.19
C LEU A 188 11.84 7.80 12.16
N ILE A 189 10.70 8.33 11.71
CA ILE A 189 9.81 9.18 12.50
C ILE A 189 8.41 8.56 12.47
N CYS A 190 7.81 8.36 13.63
CA CYS A 190 6.37 8.18 13.74
C CYS A 190 5.74 9.53 14.12
N MET A 191 4.71 9.95 13.40
CA MET A 191 4.02 11.22 13.62
C MET A 191 2.53 10.96 13.82
N GLN A 192 1.96 11.47 14.90
CA GLN A 192 0.51 11.54 15.05
C GLN A 192 0.03 12.83 14.35
N LEU A 193 -0.93 12.77 13.44
CA LEU A 193 -1.34 13.98 12.70
C LEU A 193 -2.14 14.97 13.57
N SER A 194 -2.96 14.46 14.51
CA SER A 194 -3.81 15.28 15.39
C SER A 194 -3.03 15.98 16.51
N ARG A 195 -1.82 15.50 16.81
CA ARG A 195 -0.91 16.07 17.81
C ARG A 195 0.42 16.14 17.11
N THR A 196 0.83 17.32 16.69
CA THR A 196 2.01 17.58 15.86
C THR A 196 3.36 17.14 16.47
N GLU A 197 3.39 16.22 17.43
CA GLU A 197 4.58 15.63 18.05
C GLU A 197 4.27 14.30 18.77
N LYS A 198 4.83 13.20 18.25
CA LYS A 198 5.35 12.08 19.06
C LYS A 198 6.43 11.33 18.28
N ILE A 199 7.62 11.89 18.22
CA ILE A 199 8.76 11.31 17.51
C ILE A 199 9.27 10.09 18.30
N LEU A 200 9.10 8.89 17.75
CA LEU A 200 9.87 7.73 18.18
C LEU A 200 11.14 7.67 17.32
N TYR A 201 12.29 7.90 17.95
CA TYR A 201 13.58 7.78 17.29
C TYR A 201 14.02 6.31 17.25
N HIS A 202 14.27 5.81 16.05
CA HIS A 202 15.17 4.69 15.86
C HIS A 202 16.12 5.05 14.72
N GLU A 203 17.41 5.14 15.03
CA GLU A 203 18.46 5.34 14.03
C GLU A 203 18.67 3.98 13.37
N MET A 204 18.35 3.89 12.08
CA MET A 204 18.53 2.66 11.30
C MET A 204 19.57 2.90 10.22
N ASP A 205 20.33 1.86 9.90
CA ASP A 205 21.14 1.85 8.69
C ASP A 205 20.22 1.74 7.47
N LEU A 206 19.80 2.89 6.98
CA LEU A 206 18.80 3.07 5.93
C LEU A 206 19.39 2.89 4.51
N ARG A 207 20.52 2.20 4.33
CA ARG A 207 21.16 1.98 3.01
C ARG A 207 20.27 1.35 1.92
N HIS A 208 19.03 0.94 2.22
CA HIS A 208 18.08 0.34 1.28
C HIS A 208 16.60 0.80 1.48
N VAL A 209 16.31 2.03 1.91
CA VAL A 209 14.91 2.48 2.18
C VAL A 209 14.02 2.48 0.95
N ARG A 210 14.56 2.88 -0.22
CA ARG A 210 13.81 2.94 -1.47
C ARG A 210 13.33 1.55 -1.86
N GLY A 211 12.02 1.33 -1.78
CA GLY A 211 11.38 0.03 -2.04
C GLY A 211 11.07 -0.79 -0.78
N SER A 212 11.44 -0.31 0.41
CA SER A 212 11.01 -0.91 1.68
C SER A 212 9.58 -0.47 2.02
N CYS A 213 8.74 -1.41 2.45
CA CYS A 213 7.38 -1.17 2.93
C CYS A 213 7.35 -1.48 4.42
N ILE A 214 6.85 -0.54 5.24
CA ILE A 214 6.59 -0.81 6.65
C ILE A 214 5.09 -1.09 6.79
N VAL A 215 4.76 -2.31 7.19
CA VAL A 215 3.37 -2.71 7.43
C VAL A 215 3.08 -2.61 8.93
N PRO A 216 2.32 -1.60 9.39
CA PRO A 216 1.90 -1.55 10.78
C PRO A 216 0.92 -2.70 11.03
N PHE A 217 1.18 -3.49 12.07
CA PHE A 217 0.30 -4.56 12.50
C PHE A 217 -0.04 -4.38 13.98
N MET A 218 -1.30 -4.62 14.33
CA MET A 218 -1.76 -4.55 15.71
C MET A 218 -1.56 -5.91 16.37
N MET A 219 -0.95 -5.93 17.56
CA MET A 219 -0.87 -7.11 18.41
C MET A 219 -1.46 -6.82 19.78
N VAL A 220 -1.97 -7.85 20.43
CA VAL A 220 -2.27 -7.80 21.86
C VAL A 220 -0.96 -7.56 22.60
N TRP A 221 -0.93 -6.55 23.45
CA TRP A 221 0.23 -6.23 24.27
C TRP A 221 0.20 -7.02 25.59
N PRO A 222 1.31 -7.63 26.04
CA PRO A 222 2.63 -7.68 25.39
C PRO A 222 2.65 -8.67 24.21
N PRO A 223 3.45 -8.39 23.16
CA PRO A 223 3.55 -9.28 22.02
C PRO A 223 4.15 -10.62 22.43
N ILE A 224 3.50 -11.70 21.97
CA ILE A 224 3.99 -13.06 22.12
C ILE A 224 4.69 -13.41 20.82
N PHE A 225 6.02 -13.34 20.81
CA PHE A 225 6.80 -13.80 19.66
C PHE A 225 6.93 -15.31 19.72
N LEU A 226 6.67 -15.98 18.59
CA LEU A 226 6.95 -17.40 18.47
C LEU A 226 8.47 -17.60 18.50
N THR A 227 8.94 -18.45 19.40
CA THR A 227 10.34 -18.87 19.43
C THR A 227 10.61 -19.67 18.16
N ILE A 228 11.48 -19.15 17.29
CA ILE A 228 11.94 -19.89 16.12
C ILE A 228 12.89 -20.98 16.65
N ASN A 229 12.45 -22.23 16.63
CA ASN A 229 13.37 -23.35 16.83
C ASN A 229 14.26 -23.39 15.59
N GLN A 230 15.52 -22.98 15.74
CA GLN A 230 16.53 -23.30 14.73
C GLN A 230 16.69 -24.83 14.76
N GLU A 231 16.22 -25.50 13.72
CA GLU A 231 16.67 -26.87 13.44
C GLU A 231 18.14 -26.79 13.04
N GLU A 232 19.01 -27.40 13.85
CA GLU A 232 20.42 -27.65 13.55
C GLU A 232 20.60 -28.65 12.40
#